data_AF-A0A1H0RNN7-F1
#
_entry.id   AF-A0A1H0RNN7-F1
#
_cell.length_a   1.000
_cell.length_b   1.000
_cell.length_c   1.000
_cell.angle_alpha   90.00
_cell.angle_beta   90.00
_cell.angle_gamma   90.00
#
_symmetry.space_group_name_H-M   'P 1'
#
loop_
_entity.id
_entity.type
_entity.pdbx_description
1 polymer ?
#
loop_
_entity_poly.entity_id
_entity_poly.type
_entity_poly.pdbx_seq_one_letter_code
_entity_poly.pdbx_strand_id
1 'polypeptide(L)'
;MKLIRSISSDGIKYIDENGIEKYVDFIECNENWINYRKRKENLSDERIESVRGKDKCIGQRDSGTSPRFIEFFTRPFTRFEFEGPNSEHDYAQLRDKIISSGWTTLDLS
;
A
#
# COMPACT_ATOMS: atom_id res chain seq x y z
N MET A 1 9.88 -9.80 -10.58
CA MET A 1 8.88 -10.16 -9.55
C MET A 1 9.46 -9.84 -8.19
N LYS A 2 8.72 -9.10 -7.35
CA LYS A 2 9.15 -8.76 -5.99
C LYS A 2 8.79 -9.90 -5.04
N LEU A 3 9.69 -10.29 -4.15
CA LEU A 3 9.47 -11.38 -3.21
C LEU A 3 9.25 -10.82 -1.80
N ILE A 4 8.04 -10.98 -1.25
CA ILE A 4 7.74 -10.59 0.13
C ILE A 4 8.44 -11.56 1.09
N ARG A 5 9.23 -11.01 2.01
CA ARG A 5 9.93 -11.78 3.05
C ARG A 5 9.17 -11.80 4.37
N SER A 6 8.62 -10.67 4.77
CA SER A 6 7.81 -10.55 5.99
C SER A 6 6.89 -9.34 5.91
N ILE A 7 5.78 -9.41 6.65
CA ILE A 7 4.78 -8.36 6.77
C ILE A 7 4.58 -8.16 8.27
N SER A 8 4.72 -6.91 8.73
CA SER A 8 4.44 -6.49 10.11
C SER A 8 3.30 -5.47 10.11
N SER A 9 2.93 -4.98 11.30
CA SER A 9 1.98 -3.88 11.44
C SER A 9 2.47 -2.57 10.83
N ASP A 10 3.78 -2.44 10.64
CA ASP A 10 4.43 -1.17 10.28
C ASP A 10 4.88 -1.16 8.81
N GLY A 11 4.86 -2.30 8.13
CA GLY A 11 5.35 -2.38 6.76
C GLY A 11 5.64 -3.77 6.21
N ILE A 12 6.35 -3.78 5.08
CA ILE A 12 6.67 -4.98 4.30
C ILE A 12 8.15 -5.00 3.95
N LYS A 13 8.85 -6.06 4.37
CA LYS A 13 10.20 -6.37 3.86
C LYS A 13 10.09 -7.23 2.61
N TYR A 14 10.78 -6.84 1.55
CA TYR A 14 10.75 -7.56 0.29
C TYR A 14 12.10 -7.50 -0.42
N ILE A 15 12.30 -8.41 -1.38
CA ILE A 15 13.42 -8.37 -2.32
C ILE A 15 12.91 -7.86 -3.66
N ASP A 16 13.58 -6.87 -4.23
CA ASP A 16 13.23 -6.29 -5.53
C ASP A 16 13.74 -7.14 -6.72
N GLU A 17 13.52 -6.65 -7.95
CA GLU A 17 13.94 -7.38 -9.16
C GLU A 17 15.46 -7.55 -9.29
N ASN A 18 16.25 -6.73 -8.58
CA ASN A 18 17.71 -6.78 -8.60
C ASN A 18 18.29 -7.62 -7.45
N GLY A 19 17.43 -8.27 -6.66
CA GLY A 19 17.87 -9.04 -5.50
C GLY A 19 18.18 -8.17 -4.27
N ILE A 20 17.79 -6.89 -4.27
CA ILE A 20 18.06 -5.95 -3.18
C ILE A 20 16.92 -6.00 -2.16
N GLU A 21 17.26 -6.12 -0.87
CA GLU A 21 16.28 -6.00 0.20
C GLU A 21 15.79 -4.54 0.34
N LYS A 22 14.48 -4.38 0.36
CA LYS A 22 13.78 -3.10 0.47
C LYS A 22 12.66 -3.20 1.49
N TYR A 23 12.19 -2.04 1.93
CA TYR A 23 11.12 -1.91 2.89
C TYR A 23 10.06 -0.94 2.38
N VAL A 24 8.79 -1.32 2.54
CA VAL A 24 7.65 -0.41 2.44
C VAL A 24 7.26 -0.03 3.85
N ASP A 25 7.33 1.25 4.18
CA ASP A 25 6.89 1.81 5.46
C ASP A 25 5.44 2.32 5.34
N PHE A 26 4.54 1.76 6.15
CA PHE A 26 3.12 2.11 6.08
C PHE A 26 2.82 3.52 6.60
N ILE A 27 3.60 4.03 7.56
CA ILE A 27 3.45 5.41 8.04
C ILE A 27 3.88 6.37 6.93
N GLU A 28 5.02 6.12 6.29
CA GLU A 28 5.49 6.94 5.16
C GLU A 28 4.45 6.95 4.01
N CYS A 29 3.89 5.78 3.69
CA CYS A 29 2.82 5.68 2.69
C CYS A 29 1.58 6.50 3.06
N ASN A 30 1.15 6.47 4.32
CA ASN A 30 0.02 7.26 4.79
C ASN A 30 0.30 8.77 4.73
N GLU A 31 1.50 9.20 5.12
CA GLU A 31 1.90 10.60 5.00
C GLU A 31 1.93 11.06 3.54
N ASN A 32 2.41 10.22 2.62
CA ASN A 32 2.39 10.49 1.19
C ASN A 32 0.96 10.63 0.64
N TRP A 33 0.04 9.80 1.10
CA TRP A 33 -1.38 9.91 0.78
C TRP A 33 -2.01 11.21 1.28
N ILE A 34 -1.81 11.54 2.57
CA ILE A 34 -2.32 12.78 3.16
C ILE A 34 -1.79 14.01 2.41
N ASN A 35 -0.50 14.01 2.05
CA ASN A 35 0.13 15.07 1.26
C ASN A 35 -0.41 15.16 -0.17
N TYR A 36 -0.78 14.04 -0.78
CA TYR A 36 -1.48 14.03 -2.06
C TYR A 36 -2.87 14.67 -1.93
N ARG A 37 -3.68 14.24 -0.96
CA ARG A 37 -5.01 14.78 -0.71
C ARG A 37 -4.99 16.27 -0.42
N LYS A 38 -4.05 16.74 0.42
CA LYS A 38 -3.84 18.17 0.71
C LYS A 38 -3.76 18.99 -0.58
N ARG A 39 -2.91 18.55 -1.51
CA ARG A 39 -2.68 19.24 -2.79
C ARG A 39 -3.86 19.09 -3.74
N LYS A 40 -4.44 17.89 -3.83
CA LYS A 40 -5.48 17.56 -4.81
C LYS A 40 -6.84 18.16 -4.45
N GLU A 41 -7.19 18.16 -3.16
CA GLU A 41 -8.45 18.68 -2.62
C GLU A 41 -8.31 20.11 -2.07
N ASN A 42 -7.11 20.72 -2.15
CA ASN A 42 -6.80 22.04 -1.62
C ASN A 42 -7.19 22.21 -0.13
N LEU A 43 -6.88 21.20 0.70
CA LEU A 43 -7.26 21.17 2.11
C LEU A 43 -6.41 22.16 2.93
N SER A 44 -7.06 22.90 3.82
CA SER A 44 -6.41 23.68 4.87
C SER A 44 -5.63 22.79 5.85
N ASP A 45 -4.63 23.36 6.52
CA ASP A 45 -3.85 22.66 7.55
C ASP A 45 -4.71 22.09 8.68
N GLU A 46 -5.73 22.83 9.14
CA GLU A 46 -6.67 22.35 10.18
C GLU A 46 -7.42 21.08 9.73
N ARG A 47 -7.87 21.06 8.48
CA ARG A 47 -8.55 19.90 7.90
C ARG A 47 -7.60 18.71 7.80
N ILE A 48 -6.35 18.92 7.43
CA ILE A 48 -5.34 17.86 7.39
C ILE A 48 -5.10 17.27 8.77
N GLU A 49 -4.98 18.11 9.80
CA GLU A 49 -4.80 17.63 11.18
C GLU A 49 -6.01 16.79 11.63
N SER A 50 -7.22 17.17 11.24
CA SER A 50 -8.43 16.40 11.56
C SER A 50 -8.52 15.03 10.86
N VAL A 51 -7.82 14.86 9.73
CA VAL A 51 -7.79 13.65 8.90
C VAL A 51 -6.60 12.76 9.28
N ARG A 52 -5.49 13.38 9.72
CA ARG A 52 -4.30 12.70 10.24
C ARG A 52 -4.71 11.77 11.39
N GLY A 53 -4.29 10.50 11.31
CA GLY A 53 -4.65 9.48 12.28
C GLY A 53 -6.03 8.82 12.08
N LYS A 54 -6.96 9.42 11.32
CA LYS A 54 -8.26 8.81 10.95
C LYS A 54 -8.21 8.13 9.60
N ASP A 55 -7.59 8.77 8.62
CA ASP A 55 -7.37 8.18 7.30
C ASP A 55 -6.18 7.21 7.37
N LYS A 56 -6.47 5.92 7.19
CA LYS A 56 -5.50 4.82 7.27
C LYS A 56 -5.07 4.30 5.90
N CYS A 57 -5.32 5.06 4.84
CA CYS A 57 -4.97 4.64 3.50
C CYS A 57 -3.46 4.68 3.29
N ILE A 58 -2.89 3.58 2.79
CA ILE A 58 -1.44 3.43 2.51
C ILE A 58 -1.14 3.05 1.05
N GLY A 59 -2.18 2.89 0.24
CA GLY A 59 -2.01 2.45 -1.14
C GLY A 59 -3.33 2.27 -1.87
N GLN A 60 -3.25 1.66 -3.03
CA GLN A 60 -4.37 1.31 -3.88
C GLN A 60 -4.23 -0.14 -4.36
N ARG A 61 -5.35 -0.78 -4.68
CA ARG A 61 -5.38 -2.16 -5.15
C ARG A 61 -6.40 -2.32 -6.26
N ASP A 62 -6.16 -3.31 -7.11
CA ASP A 62 -7.14 -3.76 -8.10
C ASP A 62 -7.12 -5.29 -8.17
N SER A 63 -8.27 -5.90 -7.93
CA SER A 63 -8.47 -7.34 -7.98
C SER A 63 -9.12 -7.81 -9.29
N GLY A 64 -9.61 -6.87 -10.11
CA GLY A 64 -10.24 -7.11 -11.41
C GLY A 64 -9.25 -7.15 -12.57
N THR A 65 -8.03 -6.63 -12.40
CA THR A 65 -6.98 -6.67 -13.42
C THR A 65 -6.21 -8.00 -13.45
N SER A 66 -5.55 -8.24 -14.58
CA SER A 66 -4.57 -9.33 -14.73
C SER A 66 -3.24 -8.74 -15.23
N PRO A 67 -2.20 -8.65 -14.39
CA PRO A 67 -2.15 -9.13 -13.01
C PRO A 67 -2.96 -8.29 -12.01
N ARG A 68 -3.39 -8.92 -10.92
CA ARG A 68 -3.92 -8.22 -9.75
C ARG A 68 -2.78 -7.51 -9.05
N PHE A 69 -3.04 -6.38 -8.39
CA PHE A 69 -1.96 -5.66 -7.72
C PHE A 69 -2.38 -4.98 -6.44
N ILE A 70 -1.38 -4.77 -5.57
CA ILE A 70 -1.42 -3.82 -4.46
C ILE A 70 -0.22 -2.87 -4.65
N GLU A 71 -0.50 -1.58 -4.76
CA GLU A 71 0.48 -0.52 -4.95
C GLU A 71 0.49 0.43 -3.76
N PHE A 72 1.65 0.58 -3.14
CA PHE A 72 1.85 1.41 -1.98
C PHE A 72 2.32 2.80 -2.39
N PHE A 73 1.86 3.81 -1.64
CA PHE A 73 2.19 5.21 -1.87
C PHE A 73 3.60 5.59 -1.38
N THR A 74 4.61 4.76 -1.66
CA THR A 74 6.03 5.11 -1.50
C THR A 74 6.47 6.13 -2.56
N ARG A 75 7.69 6.67 -2.47
CA ARG A 75 8.27 7.51 -3.52
C ARG A 75 9.57 6.92 -4.07
N PRO A 76 9.60 6.37 -5.31
CA PRO A 76 8.47 6.15 -6.23
C PRO A 76 7.49 5.09 -5.70
N PHE A 77 6.30 4.96 -6.30
CA PHE A 77 5.31 3.95 -5.90
C PHE A 77 5.87 2.53 -6.00
N THR A 78 5.54 1.70 -5.01
CA THR A 78 5.96 0.30 -4.95
C THR A 78 4.76 -0.59 -5.22
N ARG A 79 4.76 -1.25 -6.38
CA ARG A 79 3.72 -2.20 -6.79
C ARG A 79 4.14 -3.64 -6.60
N PHE A 80 3.27 -4.42 -5.96
CA PHE A 80 3.30 -5.88 -5.93
C PHE A 80 2.22 -6.40 -6.86
N GLU A 81 2.64 -7.15 -7.87
CA GLU A 81 1.76 -7.81 -8.84
C GLU A 81 1.68 -9.30 -8.51
N PHE A 82 0.47 -9.85 -8.62
CA PHE A 82 0.16 -11.22 -8.27
C PHE A 82 -0.27 -11.97 -9.53
N GLU A 83 0.55 -12.93 -9.92
CA GLU A 83 0.42 -13.71 -11.16
C GLU A 83 0.39 -15.21 -10.89
N GLY A 84 -0.16 -15.96 -11.82
CA GLY A 84 -0.18 -17.41 -11.77
C GLY A 84 -1.32 -18.01 -10.94
N PRO A 85 -1.28 -19.34 -10.73
CA PRO A 85 -2.40 -20.11 -10.18
C PRO A 85 -2.81 -19.68 -8.75
N ASN A 86 -1.87 -19.15 -7.97
CA ASN A 86 -2.11 -18.73 -6.59
C ASN A 86 -2.34 -17.22 -6.45
N SER A 87 -2.43 -16.47 -7.56
CA SER A 87 -2.53 -15.00 -7.54
C SER A 87 -3.64 -14.46 -6.63
N GLU A 88 -4.81 -15.08 -6.63
CA GLU A 88 -5.92 -14.70 -5.76
C GLU A 88 -5.59 -14.92 -4.28
N HIS A 89 -4.99 -16.07 -3.95
CA HIS A 89 -4.60 -16.40 -2.58
C HIS A 89 -3.52 -15.46 -2.06
N ASP A 90 -2.47 -15.23 -2.84
CA ASP A 90 -1.33 -14.39 -2.44
C ASP A 90 -1.75 -12.92 -2.29
N TYR A 91 -2.59 -12.44 -3.22
CA TYR A 91 -3.21 -11.12 -3.14
C TYR A 91 -4.06 -10.98 -1.86
N ALA A 92 -4.97 -11.93 -1.61
CA ALA A 92 -5.84 -11.92 -0.44
C ALA A 92 -5.02 -11.95 0.86
N GLN A 93 -3.96 -12.76 0.91
CA GLN A 93 -3.09 -12.85 2.07
C GLN A 93 -2.42 -11.51 2.39
N LEU A 94 -1.92 -10.78 1.39
CA LEU A 94 -1.35 -9.45 1.62
C LEU A 94 -2.43 -8.45 2.05
N ARG A 95 -3.57 -8.42 1.35
CA ARG A 95 -4.70 -7.53 1.67
C ARG A 95 -5.17 -7.73 3.11
N ASP A 96 -5.39 -8.97 3.53
CA ASP A 96 -5.95 -9.29 4.83
C ASP A 96 -4.97 -8.93 5.96
N LYS A 97 -3.66 -9.10 5.73
CA LYS A 97 -2.62 -8.66 6.68
C LYS A 97 -2.58 -7.13 6.85
N ILE A 98 -2.74 -6.38 5.76
CA ILE A 98 -2.86 -4.91 5.80
C ILE A 98 -4.07 -4.52 6.66
N ILE A 99 -5.23 -5.11 6.39
CA ILE A 99 -6.48 -4.83 7.10
C ILE A 99 -6.35 -5.20 8.58
N SER A 100 -5.82 -6.38 8.91
CA SER A 100 -5.63 -6.82 10.29
C SER A 100 -4.65 -5.95 11.08
N SER A 101 -3.78 -5.22 10.38
CA SER A 101 -2.84 -4.25 10.97
C SER A 101 -3.45 -2.86 11.16
N GLY A 102 -4.73 -2.66 10.81
CA GLY A 102 -5.44 -1.38 10.96
C GLY A 102 -5.23 -0.40 9.80
N TRP A 103 -4.63 -0.84 8.70
CA TRP A 103 -4.41 -0.04 7.50
C TRP A 103 -5.43 -0.36 6.41
N THR A 104 -5.59 0.56 5.47
CA THR A 104 -6.51 0.40 4.33
C THR A 104 -5.82 0.71 3.00
N THR A 105 -6.43 0.25 1.92
CA THR A 105 -6.07 0.66 0.56
C THR A 105 -7.32 1.10 -0.19
N LEU A 106 -7.16 1.97 -1.18
CA LEU A 106 -8.25 2.29 -2.12
C LEU A 106 -8.55 1.06 -2.98
N ASP A 107 -9.82 0.68 -3.07
CA ASP A 107 -10.26 -0.32 -4.04
C ASP A 107 -10.57 0.36 -5.36
N LEU A 108 -9.95 -0.13 -6.45
CA LEU A 108 -10.19 0.37 -7.80
C LEU A 108 -11.08 -0.58 -8.63
N SER A 109 -11.42 -1.75 -8.07
CA SER A 109 -12.30 -2.73 -8.70
C SER A 109 -13.79 -2.48 -8.44
#